data_AF-A0A1Y5H4B0-F1
#
_entry.id   AF-A0A1Y5H4B0-F1
#
_cell.length_a   1.000
_cell.length_b   1.000
_cell.length_c   1.000
_cell.angle_alpha   90.00
_cell.angle_beta   90.00
_cell.angle_gamma   90.00
#
_symmetry.space_group_name_H-M   'P 1'
#
loop_
_entity.id
_entity.type
_entity.pdbx_description
1 polymer ?
#
loop_
_entity_poly.entity_id
_entity_poly.type
_entity_poly.pdbx_seq_one_letter_code
_entity_poly.pdbx_strand_id
1 'polypeptide(L)'
;MPLSTDDQSIQDQRNNPRLGVIADSTLQRHILCKTIESAGYEVGISLSPERVNTEQIHTSTIDLWWIEIEDEDKWADFVALIYEEAICPVLIGDGYAPPANDPKYPRWERRIYTKIIDIVGKPAIQAEPVTLASFENKSVDHEVLVLPPELHGTVNAGVPAEYIWVIGASLGGPAAVKEFLDALPDGLPIAFIIAQHIDVGFQKVLAQVWGRHSHFSFVDPLQGQVLSHGQVVIAPVEQVMTITRDSTVNLHGGDWDGPYSPSIDQVMNSTVDNLGARTGAILFSGMGNDGAIAGPKMHELGVEVWAQTADTCANSSMPDSARATGCVTFSGSPRGLAEYLVEHIKSFRFSKRAEQQ
;
A
#
# COMPACT_ATOMS: atom_id res chain seq x y z
N MET A 1 -14.28 -10.39 43.39
CA MET A 1 -14.51 -11.80 43.02
C MET A 1 -13.49 -12.15 41.95
N PRO A 2 -12.88 -13.36 41.95
CA PRO A 2 -11.98 -13.74 40.88
C PRO A 2 -12.81 -13.88 39.59
N LEU A 3 -12.33 -13.26 38.51
CA LEU A 3 -12.87 -13.45 37.16
C LEU A 3 -12.93 -14.94 36.84
N SER A 4 -14.07 -15.41 36.35
CA SER A 4 -14.26 -16.81 35.94
C SER A 4 -13.28 -17.15 34.82
N THR A 5 -12.61 -18.29 34.99
CA THR A 5 -11.63 -18.90 34.07
C THR A 5 -12.13 -19.14 32.64
N ASP A 6 -13.42 -18.94 32.35
CA ASP A 6 -14.00 -19.09 31.02
C ASP A 6 -13.75 -17.87 30.11
N ASP A 7 -13.55 -16.67 30.66
CA ASP A 7 -13.44 -15.43 29.85
C ASP A 7 -12.05 -15.27 29.22
N GLN A 8 -11.00 -15.77 29.88
CA GLN A 8 -9.65 -15.86 29.31
C GLN A 8 -9.56 -16.86 28.15
N SER A 9 -10.40 -17.91 28.14
CA SER A 9 -10.39 -18.92 27.08
C SER A 9 -11.00 -18.44 25.75
N ILE A 10 -11.81 -17.37 25.78
CA ILE A 10 -12.44 -16.77 24.60
C ILE A 10 -11.55 -15.68 23.98
N GLN A 11 -10.64 -15.07 24.74
CA GLN A 11 -9.62 -14.16 24.20
C GLN A 11 -8.58 -14.90 23.34
N ASP A 12 -8.19 -16.11 23.76
CA ASP A 12 -7.17 -16.93 23.06
C ASP A 12 -7.63 -17.58 21.74
N GLN A 13 -8.90 -17.46 21.35
CA GLN A 13 -9.42 -18.02 20.09
C GLN A 13 -9.72 -16.98 18.99
N ARG A 14 -9.54 -15.69 19.28
CA ARG A 14 -9.84 -14.61 18.31
C ARG A 14 -8.58 -14.23 17.53
N ASN A 15 -8.64 -14.35 16.20
CA ASN A 15 -7.50 -14.04 15.33
C ASN A 15 -7.23 -12.53 15.19
N ASN A 16 -8.24 -11.66 15.28
CA ASN A 16 -8.10 -10.21 15.12
C ASN A 16 -8.63 -9.44 16.33
N PRO A 17 -7.98 -8.32 16.72
CA PRO A 17 -8.52 -7.41 17.72
C PRO A 17 -9.88 -6.84 17.29
N ARG A 18 -10.81 -6.75 18.25
CA ARG A 18 -12.15 -6.19 18.08
C ARG A 18 -12.22 -4.79 18.68
N LEU A 19 -12.54 -3.81 17.86
CA LEU A 19 -12.64 -2.42 18.28
C LEU A 19 -14.09 -2.04 18.55
N GLY A 20 -14.30 -1.29 19.61
CA GLY A 20 -15.56 -0.61 19.90
C GLY A 20 -15.48 0.83 19.43
N VAL A 21 -16.46 1.27 18.65
CA VAL A 21 -16.48 2.64 18.10
C VAL A 21 -17.62 3.43 18.72
N ILE A 22 -17.30 4.58 19.31
CA ILE A 22 -18.29 5.51 19.84
C ILE A 22 -18.09 6.87 19.17
N ALA A 23 -19.13 7.37 18.53
CA ALA A 23 -19.13 8.74 18.05
C ALA A 23 -20.53 9.35 18.07
N ASP A 24 -20.63 10.64 18.37
CA ASP A 24 -21.89 11.38 18.41
C ASP A 24 -22.42 11.70 17.00
N SER A 25 -21.53 11.97 16.05
CA SER A 25 -21.86 12.10 14.63
C SER A 25 -22.00 10.73 13.95
N THR A 26 -23.18 10.46 13.39
CA THR A 26 -23.45 9.21 12.67
C THR A 26 -22.58 9.05 11.42
N LEU A 27 -22.30 10.14 10.71
CA LEU A 27 -21.43 10.11 9.53
C LEU A 27 -19.99 9.74 9.93
N GLN A 28 -19.44 10.42 10.94
CA GLN A 28 -18.08 10.15 11.42
C GLN A 28 -17.95 8.73 11.95
N ARG A 29 -18.93 8.26 12.72
CA ARG A 29 -18.98 6.87 13.20
C ARG A 29 -18.87 5.87 12.05
N HIS A 30 -19.63 6.07 10.98
CA HIS A 30 -19.62 5.21 9.80
C HIS A 30 -18.28 5.23 9.06
N ILE A 31 -17.69 6.42 8.88
CA ILE A 31 -16.39 6.55 8.22
C ILE A 31 -15.30 5.84 9.04
N LEU A 32 -15.28 6.06 10.35
CA LEU A 32 -14.30 5.44 11.24
C LEU A 32 -14.41 3.92 11.27
N CYS A 33 -15.64 3.37 11.33
CA CYS A 33 -15.84 1.92 11.26
C CYS A 33 -15.27 1.35 9.96
N LYS A 34 -15.57 1.99 8.81
CA LYS A 34 -15.02 1.57 7.51
C LYS A 34 -13.50 1.64 7.46
N THR A 35 -12.89 2.69 8.02
CA THR A 35 -11.43 2.83 8.06
C THR A 35 -10.81 1.70 8.89
N ILE A 36 -11.38 1.39 10.07
CA ILE A 36 -10.93 0.28 10.91
C ILE A 36 -11.03 -1.07 10.17
N GLU A 37 -12.17 -1.33 9.52
CA GLU A 37 -12.40 -2.55 8.76
C GLU A 37 -11.46 -2.69 7.55
N SER A 38 -11.21 -1.59 6.83
CA SER A 38 -10.28 -1.56 5.69
C SER A 38 -8.83 -1.84 6.09
N ALA A 39 -8.47 -1.53 7.34
CA ALA A 39 -7.18 -1.86 7.92
C ALA A 39 -7.08 -3.34 8.36
N GLY A 40 -8.17 -4.11 8.27
CA GLY A 40 -8.21 -5.55 8.58
C GLY A 40 -8.65 -5.89 10.00
N TYR A 41 -9.08 -4.90 10.80
CA TYR A 41 -9.61 -5.14 12.14
C TYR A 41 -11.12 -5.38 12.13
N GLU A 42 -11.64 -5.95 13.21
CA GLU A 42 -13.08 -6.14 13.38
C GLU A 42 -13.69 -4.99 14.18
N VAL A 43 -14.81 -4.42 13.71
CA VAL A 43 -15.63 -3.52 14.52
C VAL A 43 -16.66 -4.37 15.27
N GLY A 44 -16.39 -4.63 16.56
CA GLY A 44 -17.26 -5.48 17.37
C GLY A 44 -18.56 -4.78 17.79
N ILE A 45 -18.50 -3.47 18.01
CA ILE A 45 -19.66 -2.67 18.41
C ILE A 45 -19.51 -1.22 17.94
N SER A 46 -20.61 -0.57 17.55
CA SER A 46 -20.65 0.82 17.09
C SER A 46 -21.86 1.55 17.68
N LEU A 47 -21.61 2.59 18.49
CA LEU A 47 -22.65 3.27 19.29
C LEU A 47 -22.55 4.80 19.21
N SER A 48 -23.68 5.46 19.48
CA SER A 48 -23.67 6.87 19.90
C SER A 48 -23.53 6.95 21.43
N PRO A 49 -22.98 8.03 21.99
CA PRO A 49 -22.83 8.19 23.44
C PRO A 49 -24.12 7.92 24.24
N GLU A 50 -25.27 8.38 23.72
CA GLU A 50 -26.61 8.17 24.32
C GLU A 50 -27.00 6.71 24.51
N ARG A 51 -26.39 5.80 23.75
CA ARG A 51 -26.74 4.39 23.71
C ARG A 51 -25.75 3.52 24.46
N VAL A 52 -24.71 4.12 25.03
CA VAL A 52 -23.69 3.41 25.81
C VAL A 52 -24.25 3.13 27.20
N ASN A 53 -24.07 1.91 27.67
CA ASN A 53 -24.32 1.52 29.05
C ASN A 53 -23.11 0.82 29.66
N THR A 54 -23.11 0.68 30.99
CA THR A 54 -21.99 0.12 31.74
C THR A 54 -21.67 -1.33 31.35
N GLU A 55 -22.68 -2.16 31.03
CA GLU A 55 -22.46 -3.54 30.58
C GLU A 55 -21.66 -3.60 29.27
N GLN A 56 -21.93 -2.68 28.35
CA GLN A 56 -21.18 -2.59 27.10
C GLN A 56 -19.75 -2.11 27.34
N ILE A 57 -19.53 -1.13 28.23
CA ILE A 57 -18.19 -0.62 28.55
C ILE A 57 -17.33 -1.72 29.20
N HIS A 58 -17.94 -2.57 30.03
CA HIS A 58 -17.29 -3.66 30.76
C HIS A 58 -17.16 -4.96 29.94
N THR A 59 -17.50 -4.96 28.66
CA THR A 59 -17.43 -6.19 27.85
C THR A 59 -15.99 -6.65 27.63
N SER A 60 -15.69 -7.92 27.89
CA SER A 60 -14.41 -8.57 27.56
C SER A 60 -14.25 -8.86 26.06
N THR A 61 -15.26 -8.51 25.26
CA THR A 61 -15.26 -8.77 23.82
C THR A 61 -14.60 -7.67 22.99
N ILE A 62 -14.25 -6.54 23.60
CA ILE A 62 -13.63 -5.39 22.93
C ILE A 62 -12.22 -5.20 23.48
N ASP A 63 -11.27 -5.02 22.57
CA ASP A 63 -9.84 -4.92 22.88
C ASP A 63 -9.36 -3.46 22.91
N LEU A 64 -10.10 -2.54 22.28
CA LEU A 64 -9.85 -1.10 22.25
C LEU A 64 -11.14 -0.32 21.97
N TRP A 65 -11.40 0.72 22.75
CA TRP A 65 -12.46 1.70 22.46
C TRP A 65 -11.89 2.89 21.71
N TRP A 66 -12.43 3.19 20.52
CA TRP A 66 -12.20 4.43 19.80
C TRP A 66 -13.37 5.38 20.01
N ILE A 67 -13.09 6.57 20.54
CA ILE A 67 -14.08 7.60 20.85
C ILE A 67 -13.81 8.85 20.02
N GLU A 68 -14.81 9.29 19.27
CA GLU A 68 -14.77 10.55 18.50
C GLU A 68 -15.98 11.41 18.91
N ILE A 69 -15.74 12.50 19.63
CA ILE A 69 -16.78 13.39 20.14
C ILE A 69 -16.63 14.76 19.50
N GLU A 70 -17.74 15.28 18.96
CA GLU A 70 -17.80 16.63 18.40
C GLU A 70 -18.13 17.68 19.46
N ASP A 71 -19.14 17.39 20.28
CA ASP A 71 -19.61 18.30 21.32
C ASP A 71 -19.09 17.84 22.69
N GLU A 72 -17.83 18.20 22.99
CA GLU A 72 -17.17 17.84 24.26
C GLU A 72 -17.95 18.35 25.47
N ASP A 73 -18.55 19.54 25.39
CA ASP A 73 -19.34 20.13 26.47
C ASP A 73 -20.61 19.30 26.74
N LYS A 74 -21.29 18.85 25.69
CA LYS A 74 -22.47 17.99 25.82
C LYS A 74 -22.12 16.60 26.38
N TRP A 75 -20.96 16.07 26.05
CA TRP A 75 -20.58 14.68 26.36
C TRP A 75 -19.53 14.53 27.47
N ALA A 76 -19.23 15.60 28.22
CA ALA A 76 -18.22 15.60 29.28
C ALA A 76 -18.42 14.47 30.30
N ASP A 77 -19.65 14.27 30.78
CA ASP A 77 -19.99 13.22 31.75
C ASP A 77 -19.77 11.81 31.17
N PHE A 78 -20.07 11.62 29.88
CA PHE A 78 -19.84 10.35 29.19
C PHE A 78 -18.34 10.07 29.03
N VAL A 79 -17.55 11.08 28.66
CA VAL A 79 -16.10 10.95 28.53
C VAL A 79 -15.48 10.61 29.89
N ALA A 80 -15.93 11.24 30.98
CA ALA A 80 -15.48 10.86 32.32
C ALA A 80 -15.83 9.40 32.66
N LEU A 81 -17.08 8.99 32.41
CA LEU A 81 -17.56 7.64 32.67
C LEU A 81 -16.70 6.58 31.97
N ILE A 82 -16.46 6.72 30.67
CA ILE A 82 -15.72 5.70 29.91
C ILE A 82 -14.24 5.65 30.30
N TYR A 83 -13.63 6.77 30.70
CA TYR A 83 -12.26 6.77 31.21
C TYR A 83 -12.14 6.07 32.57
N GLU A 84 -13.15 6.18 33.43
CA GLU A 84 -13.16 5.54 34.74
C GLU A 84 -13.52 4.06 34.66
N GLU A 85 -14.46 3.69 33.78
CA GLU A 85 -15.10 2.38 33.78
C GLU A 85 -14.58 1.42 32.69
N ALA A 86 -13.88 1.90 31.65
CA ALA A 86 -13.38 1.02 30.59
C ALA A 86 -12.31 0.05 31.12
N ILE A 87 -12.50 -1.23 30.81
CA ILE A 87 -11.59 -2.31 31.22
C ILE A 87 -10.46 -2.57 30.22
N CYS A 88 -10.54 -1.98 29.02
CA CYS A 88 -9.52 -2.04 27.98
C CYS A 88 -9.05 -0.62 27.63
N PRO A 89 -7.96 -0.45 26.86
CA PRO A 89 -7.50 0.86 26.42
C PRO A 89 -8.61 1.66 25.72
N VAL A 90 -8.59 2.97 25.97
CA VAL A 90 -9.47 3.97 25.36
C VAL A 90 -8.63 4.94 24.57
N LEU A 91 -9.04 5.21 23.33
CA LEU A 91 -8.41 6.18 22.45
C LEU A 91 -9.43 7.25 22.05
N ILE A 92 -9.10 8.51 22.31
CA ILE A 92 -9.84 9.66 21.77
C ILE A 92 -9.21 10.06 20.43
N GLY A 93 -10.07 10.23 19.42
CA GLY A 93 -9.66 10.70 18.10
C GLY A 93 -9.10 12.13 18.11
N ASP A 94 -8.26 12.45 17.12
CA ASP A 94 -7.66 13.79 16.97
C ASP A 94 -8.44 14.65 15.97
N GLY A 95 -9.75 14.42 15.86
CA GLY A 95 -10.64 15.17 14.98
C GLY A 95 -11.11 14.44 13.73
N TYR A 96 -12.04 15.11 13.06
CA TYR A 96 -12.90 14.57 12.02
C TYR A 96 -12.18 14.00 10.80
N ALA A 97 -12.81 12.97 10.24
CA ALA A 97 -12.50 12.50 8.90
C ALA A 97 -12.65 13.66 7.89
N PRO A 98 -11.59 13.97 7.13
CA PRO A 98 -11.70 14.83 5.96
C PRO A 98 -12.69 14.25 4.94
N PRO A 99 -13.14 15.03 3.95
CA PRO A 99 -13.82 14.49 2.78
C PRO A 99 -12.95 13.42 2.10
N ALA A 100 -13.58 12.36 1.58
CA ALA A 100 -12.85 11.22 0.99
C ALA A 100 -11.96 11.58 -0.23
N ASN A 101 -12.26 12.71 -0.88
CA ASN A 101 -11.48 13.25 -2.00
C ASN A 101 -10.43 14.31 -1.58
N ASP A 102 -10.31 14.60 -0.28
CA ASP A 102 -9.30 15.54 0.22
C ASP A 102 -7.93 14.82 0.27
N PRO A 103 -6.84 15.41 -0.26
CA PRO A 103 -5.49 14.85 -0.15
C PRO A 103 -5.01 14.55 1.28
N LYS A 104 -5.66 15.13 2.30
CA LYS A 104 -5.39 14.84 3.72
C LYS A 104 -6.03 13.53 4.19
N TYR A 105 -7.02 13.00 3.48
CA TYR A 105 -7.77 11.81 3.90
C TYR A 105 -6.87 10.58 4.11
N PRO A 106 -5.96 10.21 3.19
CA PRO A 106 -5.09 9.05 3.42
C PRO A 106 -4.12 9.22 4.60
N ARG A 107 -3.71 10.46 4.90
CA ARG A 107 -2.90 10.78 6.09
C ARG A 107 -3.69 10.60 7.37
N TRP A 108 -4.95 11.04 7.37
CA TRP A 108 -5.87 10.84 8.49
C TRP A 108 -6.10 9.35 8.74
N GLU A 109 -6.39 8.56 7.71
CA GLU A 109 -6.54 7.10 7.82
C GLU A 109 -5.27 6.44 8.35
N ARG A 110 -4.09 6.84 7.85
CA ARG A 110 -2.81 6.27 8.29
C ARG A 110 -2.55 6.53 9.77
N ARG A 111 -2.86 7.73 10.25
CA ARG A 111 -2.74 8.07 11.67
C ARG A 111 -3.64 7.19 12.54
N ILE A 112 -4.86 6.91 12.09
CA ILE A 112 -5.76 5.98 12.78
C ILE A 112 -5.14 4.60 12.86
N TYR A 113 -4.69 4.07 11.72
CA TYR A 113 -4.09 2.75 11.64
C TYR A 113 -2.85 2.61 12.53
N THR A 114 -1.93 3.59 12.49
CA THR A 114 -0.74 3.63 13.35
C THR A 114 -1.11 3.57 14.83
N LYS A 115 -2.07 4.41 15.25
CA LYS A 115 -2.54 4.45 16.64
C LYS A 115 -3.14 3.11 17.11
N ILE A 116 -3.88 2.42 16.24
CA ILE A 116 -4.45 1.11 16.56
C ILE A 116 -3.32 0.07 16.70
N ILE A 117 -2.37 0.04 15.76
CA ILE A 117 -1.23 -0.88 15.81
C ILE A 117 -0.43 -0.70 17.10
N ASP A 118 -0.18 0.54 17.53
CA ASP A 118 0.61 0.82 18.72
C ASP A 118 0.00 0.27 20.01
N ILE A 119 -1.33 0.07 20.04
CA ILE A 119 -2.06 -0.39 21.22
C ILE A 119 -2.39 -1.89 21.14
N VAL A 120 -3.01 -2.34 20.04
CA VAL A 120 -3.53 -3.71 19.91
C VAL A 120 -2.73 -4.58 18.93
N GLY A 121 -1.66 -4.04 18.34
CA GLY A 121 -0.84 -4.75 17.37
C GLY A 121 -1.46 -4.80 15.97
N LYS A 122 -0.72 -5.42 15.03
CA LYS A 122 -1.17 -5.63 13.65
C LYS A 122 -2.26 -6.71 13.59
N PRO A 123 -3.23 -6.61 12.66
CA PRO A 123 -4.22 -7.65 12.48
C PRO A 123 -3.55 -8.93 11.95
N ALA A 124 -4.08 -10.09 12.30
CA ALA A 124 -3.76 -11.36 11.68
C ALA A 124 -4.35 -11.39 10.26
N ILE A 125 -3.57 -10.89 9.30
CA ILE A 125 -3.89 -11.05 7.89
C ILE A 125 -3.56 -12.50 7.50
N GLN A 126 -4.60 -13.30 7.24
CA GLN A 126 -4.42 -14.61 6.59
C GLN A 126 -4.03 -14.40 5.12
N ALA A 127 -2.77 -14.06 4.87
CA ALA A 127 -2.21 -14.20 3.54
C ALA A 127 -1.81 -15.66 3.35
N GLU A 128 -2.27 -16.31 2.27
CA GLU A 128 -1.68 -17.60 1.89
C GLU A 128 -0.18 -17.39 1.67
N PRO A 129 0.69 -18.28 2.22
CA PRO A 129 2.12 -18.15 2.02
C PRO A 129 2.43 -18.16 0.53
N VAL A 130 3.13 -17.13 0.07
CA VAL A 130 3.63 -17.02 -1.30
C VAL A 130 4.59 -18.17 -1.53
N THR A 131 4.15 -19.19 -2.26
CA THR A 131 4.98 -20.35 -2.62
C THR A 131 5.13 -20.44 -4.13
N LEU A 132 6.26 -20.95 -4.63
CA LEU A 132 6.44 -21.20 -6.06
C LEU A 132 5.27 -22.01 -6.65
N ALA A 133 4.81 -23.03 -5.93
CA ALA A 133 3.68 -23.88 -6.33
C ALA A 133 2.35 -23.11 -6.49
N SER A 134 2.11 -22.08 -5.65
CA SER A 134 0.90 -21.24 -5.77
C SER A 134 0.86 -20.41 -7.07
N PHE A 135 2.01 -20.17 -7.70
CA PHE A 135 2.12 -19.48 -9.00
C PHE A 135 2.26 -20.43 -10.19
N GLU A 136 2.64 -21.70 -9.98
CA GLU A 136 2.82 -22.68 -11.06
C GLU A 136 1.51 -23.01 -11.81
N ASN A 137 0.38 -23.04 -11.09
CA ASN A 137 -0.93 -23.37 -11.67
C ASN A 137 -1.65 -22.19 -12.36
N LYS A 138 -1.05 -20.99 -12.38
CA LYS A 138 -1.58 -19.80 -13.06
C LYS A 138 -0.68 -19.31 -14.21
N SER A 139 0.19 -20.17 -14.72
CA SER A 139 0.84 -19.93 -16.01
C SER A 139 -0.19 -20.08 -17.13
N VAL A 140 -1.05 -19.08 -17.28
CA VAL A 140 -1.78 -18.89 -18.52
C VAL A 140 -0.71 -18.53 -19.56
N ASP A 141 -0.76 -19.16 -20.74
CA ASP A 141 0.00 -18.74 -21.92
C ASP A 141 -0.39 -17.28 -22.26
N HIS A 142 0.21 -16.33 -21.55
CA HIS A 142 0.03 -14.91 -21.84
C HIS A 142 1.05 -14.54 -22.91
N GLU A 143 0.53 -14.21 -24.09
CA GLU A 143 1.34 -13.72 -25.20
C GLU A 143 2.04 -12.42 -24.77
N VAL A 144 3.37 -12.47 -24.72
CA VAL A 144 4.25 -11.32 -24.45
C VAL A 144 3.97 -10.24 -25.48
N LEU A 145 3.85 -8.99 -25.04
CA LEU A 145 3.64 -7.87 -25.95
C LEU A 145 4.84 -7.72 -26.91
N VAL A 146 4.57 -7.16 -28.09
CA VAL A 146 5.62 -6.88 -29.08
C VAL A 146 6.25 -5.53 -28.79
N LEU A 147 7.58 -5.48 -28.73
CA LEU A 147 8.31 -4.21 -28.60
C LEU A 147 8.02 -3.34 -29.83
N PRO A 148 7.56 -2.08 -29.66
CA PRO A 148 7.36 -1.18 -30.79
C PRO A 148 8.68 -0.96 -31.57
N PRO A 149 8.64 -0.92 -32.91
CA PRO A 149 9.82 -0.75 -33.75
C PRO A 149 10.70 0.45 -33.39
N GLU A 150 10.10 1.49 -32.80
CA GLU A 150 10.78 2.75 -32.48
C GLU A 150 11.59 2.68 -31.19
N LEU A 151 11.38 1.62 -30.40
CA LEU A 151 12.18 1.26 -29.24
C LEU A 151 13.28 0.23 -29.57
N HIS A 152 13.30 -0.36 -30.78
CA HIS A 152 14.31 -1.33 -31.18
C HIS A 152 15.75 -0.76 -31.12
N GLY A 153 16.70 -1.60 -30.68
CA GLY A 153 18.13 -1.27 -30.67
C GLY A 153 18.54 -0.19 -29.67
N THR A 154 17.64 0.18 -28.76
CA THR A 154 17.86 1.29 -27.82
C THR A 154 18.34 0.86 -26.44
N VAL A 155 18.38 -0.45 -26.19
CA VAL A 155 18.75 -1.02 -24.90
C VAL A 155 19.98 -1.89 -25.04
N ASN A 156 21.00 -1.57 -24.24
CA ASN A 156 22.18 -2.42 -24.03
C ASN A 156 22.25 -2.79 -22.55
N ALA A 157 22.64 -4.03 -22.25
CA ALA A 157 22.86 -4.46 -20.88
C ALA A 157 23.95 -3.60 -20.21
N GLY A 158 23.72 -3.22 -18.95
CA GLY A 158 24.65 -2.37 -18.18
C GLY A 158 24.58 -0.87 -18.50
N VAL A 159 23.66 -0.44 -19.38
CA VAL A 159 23.37 0.99 -19.55
C VAL A 159 22.36 1.42 -18.47
N PRO A 160 22.61 2.53 -17.75
CA PRO A 160 21.69 3.07 -16.76
C PRO A 160 20.29 3.28 -17.34
N ALA A 161 19.27 2.95 -16.56
CA ALA A 161 17.90 3.07 -17.01
C ALA A 161 17.52 4.52 -17.33
N GLU A 162 16.89 4.75 -18.49
CA GLU A 162 16.35 6.07 -18.84
C GLU A 162 15.17 6.44 -17.92
N TYR A 163 14.39 5.45 -17.50
CA TYR A 163 13.23 5.61 -16.62
C TYR A 163 13.24 4.56 -15.50
N ILE A 164 12.79 4.96 -14.31
CA ILE A 164 12.60 4.05 -13.19
C ILE A 164 11.16 4.13 -12.73
N TRP A 165 10.43 3.03 -12.81
CA TRP A 165 9.03 2.96 -12.39
C TRP A 165 8.89 2.28 -11.04
N VAL A 166 8.10 2.87 -10.16
CA VAL A 166 7.78 2.29 -8.85
C VAL A 166 6.53 1.41 -8.98
N ILE A 167 6.62 0.19 -8.46
CA ILE A 167 5.52 -0.76 -8.38
C ILE A 167 5.19 -0.95 -6.91
N GLY A 168 3.98 -0.55 -6.50
CA GLY A 168 3.48 -0.74 -5.14
C GLY A 168 2.47 -1.89 -5.09
N ALA A 169 2.64 -2.84 -4.16
CA ALA A 169 1.79 -4.04 -4.10
C ALA A 169 1.69 -4.59 -2.66
N SER A 170 0.59 -5.31 -2.36
CA SER A 170 0.39 -5.95 -1.05
C SER A 170 -0.39 -7.27 -1.22
N LEU A 171 -1.50 -7.48 -0.53
CA LEU A 171 -2.35 -8.67 -0.66
C LEU A 171 -2.85 -8.89 -2.11
N GLY A 172 -2.53 -10.03 -2.70
CA GLY A 172 -2.79 -10.34 -4.12
C GLY A 172 -1.82 -9.69 -5.11
N GLY A 173 -0.96 -8.80 -4.62
CA GLY A 173 0.07 -8.10 -5.36
C GLY A 173 1.01 -9.02 -6.15
N PRO A 174 1.57 -10.09 -5.56
CA PRO A 174 2.49 -10.98 -6.26
C PRO A 174 1.96 -11.54 -7.58
N ALA A 175 0.69 -11.96 -7.63
CA ALA A 175 0.07 -12.51 -8.84
C ALA A 175 -0.17 -11.41 -9.89
N ALA A 176 -0.64 -10.25 -9.46
CA ALA A 176 -0.88 -9.11 -10.35
C ALA A 176 0.43 -8.56 -10.95
N VAL A 177 1.47 -8.41 -10.13
CA VAL A 177 2.79 -7.97 -10.60
C VAL A 177 3.41 -9.00 -11.55
N LYS A 178 3.23 -10.30 -11.29
CA LYS A 178 3.69 -11.36 -12.22
C LYS A 178 3.03 -11.23 -13.59
N GLU A 179 1.71 -11.13 -13.62
CA GLU A 179 0.94 -10.97 -14.87
C GLU A 179 1.39 -9.72 -15.65
N PHE A 180 1.62 -8.61 -14.94
CA PHE A 180 2.14 -7.37 -15.54
C PHE A 180 3.55 -7.56 -16.12
N LEU A 181 4.50 -8.12 -15.36
CA LEU A 181 5.88 -8.30 -15.80
C LEU A 181 6.01 -9.32 -16.93
N ASP A 182 5.16 -10.34 -16.96
CA ASP A 182 5.13 -11.35 -18.02
C ASP A 182 4.57 -10.81 -19.34
N ALA A 183 3.67 -9.84 -19.27
CA ALA A 183 3.12 -9.21 -20.47
C ALA A 183 4.13 -8.27 -21.13
N LEU A 184 5.07 -7.69 -20.39
CA LEU A 184 5.99 -6.69 -20.92
C LEU A 184 7.02 -7.29 -21.91
N PRO A 185 7.33 -6.57 -23.01
CA PRO A 185 8.40 -6.95 -23.91
C PRO A 185 9.77 -6.75 -23.27
N ASP A 186 10.76 -7.54 -23.71
CA ASP A 186 12.17 -7.21 -23.51
C ASP A 186 12.55 -5.94 -24.31
N GLY A 187 13.64 -5.28 -23.93
CA GLY A 187 14.20 -4.14 -24.66
C GLY A 187 13.55 -2.79 -24.34
N LEU A 188 12.78 -2.70 -23.24
CA LEU A 188 12.34 -1.42 -22.70
C LEU A 188 13.49 -0.70 -21.96
N PRO A 189 13.68 0.62 -22.17
CA PRO A 189 14.73 1.39 -21.52
C PRO A 189 14.38 1.77 -20.06
N ILE A 190 13.85 0.82 -19.31
CA ILE A 190 13.29 1.04 -17.97
C ILE A 190 13.93 0.10 -16.94
N ALA A 191 13.92 0.52 -15.69
CA ALA A 191 14.08 -0.36 -14.53
C ALA A 191 12.85 -0.23 -13.62
N PHE A 192 12.64 -1.23 -12.77
CA PHE A 192 11.57 -1.19 -11.77
C PHE A 192 12.08 -1.27 -10.35
N ILE A 193 11.38 -0.56 -9.47
CA ILE A 193 11.49 -0.72 -8.02
C ILE A 193 10.17 -1.26 -7.52
N ILE A 194 10.19 -2.45 -6.94
CA ILE A 194 9.01 -3.06 -6.35
C ILE A 194 9.02 -2.84 -4.85
N ALA A 195 8.05 -2.10 -4.33
CA ALA A 195 7.73 -2.01 -2.92
C ALA A 195 6.53 -2.92 -2.65
N GLN A 196 6.80 -4.10 -2.10
CA GLN A 196 5.80 -5.10 -1.79
C GLN A 196 5.71 -5.24 -0.27
N HIS A 197 4.51 -5.15 0.32
CA HIS A 197 4.32 -5.49 1.74
C HIS A 197 4.44 -7.01 1.91
N ILE A 198 5.55 -7.47 2.49
CA ILE A 198 5.89 -8.89 2.72
C ILE A 198 6.76 -9.03 3.97
N ASP A 199 6.78 -10.22 4.56
CA ASP A 199 7.82 -10.57 5.52
C ASP A 199 9.17 -10.76 4.82
N VAL A 200 10.25 -10.44 5.55
CA VAL A 200 11.65 -10.52 5.08
C VAL A 200 11.97 -11.87 4.43
N GLY A 201 11.43 -12.97 4.99
CA GLY A 201 11.65 -14.33 4.51
C GLY A 201 11.14 -14.61 3.09
N PHE A 202 10.17 -13.84 2.58
CA PHE A 202 9.54 -14.08 1.27
C PHE A 202 10.18 -13.29 0.12
N GLN A 203 11.04 -12.30 0.41
CA GLN A 203 11.62 -11.42 -0.63
C GLN A 203 12.38 -12.22 -1.70
N LYS A 204 13.23 -13.16 -1.29
CA LYS A 204 14.00 -14.01 -2.22
C LYS A 204 13.11 -14.94 -3.04
N VAL A 205 12.06 -15.47 -2.42
CA VAL A 205 11.09 -16.35 -3.10
C VAL A 205 10.34 -15.55 -4.17
N LEU A 206 9.93 -14.32 -3.87
CA LEU A 206 9.26 -13.45 -4.83
C LEU A 206 10.15 -13.05 -6.00
N ALA A 207 11.42 -12.72 -5.76
CA ALA A 207 12.36 -12.45 -6.84
C ALA A 207 12.48 -13.64 -7.80
N GLN A 208 12.49 -14.88 -7.27
CA GLN A 208 12.50 -16.09 -8.08
C GLN A 208 11.19 -16.31 -8.83
N VAL A 209 10.05 -16.09 -8.17
CA VAL A 209 8.72 -16.21 -8.79
C VAL A 209 8.59 -15.22 -9.94
N TRP A 210 8.88 -13.94 -9.72
CA TRP A 210 8.75 -12.90 -10.75
C TRP A 210 9.79 -13.01 -11.86
N GLY A 211 11.02 -13.40 -11.55
CA GLY A 211 12.05 -13.62 -12.57
C GLY A 211 11.78 -14.83 -13.47
N ARG A 212 10.94 -15.78 -13.04
CA ARG A 212 10.60 -16.96 -13.85
C ARG A 212 9.71 -16.56 -15.03
N HIS A 213 10.18 -16.83 -16.25
CA HIS A 213 9.50 -16.47 -17.52
C HIS A 213 9.42 -14.97 -17.80
N SER A 214 10.05 -14.14 -16.97
CA SER A 214 10.23 -12.72 -17.24
C SER A 214 11.59 -12.48 -17.90
N HIS A 215 11.66 -11.51 -18.82
CA HIS A 215 12.93 -11.08 -19.41
C HIS A 215 13.70 -10.10 -18.49
N PHE A 216 13.10 -9.70 -17.38
CA PHE A 216 13.70 -8.77 -16.42
C PHE A 216 14.71 -9.46 -15.49
N SER A 217 15.82 -8.79 -15.24
CA SER A 217 16.87 -9.22 -14.33
C SER A 217 16.59 -8.72 -12.91
N PHE A 218 16.17 -9.63 -12.02
CA PHE A 218 16.04 -9.34 -10.60
C PHE A 218 17.42 -9.23 -9.95
N VAL A 219 17.67 -8.11 -9.28
CA VAL A 219 18.91 -7.83 -8.56
C VAL A 219 18.61 -7.50 -7.11
N ASP A 220 19.44 -8.01 -6.20
CA ASP A 220 19.38 -7.60 -4.80
C ASP A 220 19.78 -6.12 -4.68
N PRO A 221 19.12 -5.32 -3.82
CA PRO A 221 19.48 -3.92 -3.63
C PRO A 221 20.88 -3.82 -3.01
N LEU A 222 21.79 -3.09 -3.67
CA LEU A 222 23.15 -2.84 -3.17
C LEU A 222 23.45 -1.35 -3.10
N GLN A 223 24.08 -0.93 -2.01
CA GLN A 223 24.54 0.45 -1.83
C GLN A 223 25.46 0.88 -2.98
N GLY A 224 25.13 1.98 -3.67
CA GLY A 224 25.92 2.52 -4.77
C GLY A 224 25.71 1.82 -6.11
N GLN A 225 24.78 0.87 -6.22
CA GLN A 225 24.47 0.21 -7.50
C GLN A 225 23.64 1.11 -8.40
N VAL A 226 24.04 1.25 -9.67
CA VAL A 226 23.25 1.92 -10.70
C VAL A 226 22.25 0.94 -11.33
N LEU A 227 20.97 1.28 -11.32
CA LEU A 227 19.94 0.47 -11.98
C LEU A 227 20.03 0.64 -13.50
N SER A 228 20.15 -0.49 -14.19
CA SER A 228 20.26 -0.57 -15.65
C SER A 228 18.94 -1.00 -16.30
N HIS A 229 18.84 -0.82 -17.61
CA HIS A 229 17.70 -1.33 -18.39
C HIS A 229 17.38 -2.79 -18.09
N GLY A 230 16.09 -3.10 -17.97
CA GLY A 230 15.59 -4.45 -17.69
C GLY A 230 15.88 -4.95 -16.28
N GLN A 231 16.44 -4.12 -15.38
CA GLN A 231 16.63 -4.52 -13.99
C GLN A 231 15.40 -4.25 -13.14
N VAL A 232 15.17 -5.15 -12.20
CA VAL A 232 14.13 -5.03 -11.17
C VAL A 232 14.78 -5.19 -9.81
N VAL A 233 14.53 -4.26 -8.91
CA VAL A 233 14.96 -4.35 -7.52
C VAL A 233 13.75 -4.35 -6.60
N ILE A 234 13.78 -5.20 -5.57
CA ILE A 234 12.74 -5.23 -4.54
C ILE A 234 13.23 -4.39 -3.37
N ALA A 235 12.44 -3.40 -2.95
CA ALA A 235 12.74 -2.56 -1.80
C ALA A 235 12.85 -3.45 -0.54
N PRO A 236 13.95 -3.36 0.22
CA PRO A 236 14.15 -4.18 1.41
C PRO A 236 13.21 -3.76 2.53
N VAL A 237 12.77 -4.74 3.33
CA VAL A 237 11.90 -4.54 4.49
C VAL A 237 12.65 -3.81 5.61
N GLU A 238 13.89 -4.21 5.90
CA GLU A 238 14.66 -3.76 7.07
C GLU A 238 15.50 -2.49 6.84
N GLN A 239 15.47 -1.92 5.63
CA GLN A 239 16.28 -0.76 5.28
C GLN A 239 15.49 0.19 4.38
N VAL A 240 15.58 1.48 4.65
CA VAL A 240 15.01 2.49 3.75
C VAL A 240 15.85 2.57 2.48
N MET A 241 15.22 2.34 1.34
CA MET A 241 15.84 2.44 0.02
C MET A 241 15.36 3.70 -0.70
N THR A 242 16.31 4.42 -1.31
CA THR A 242 16.08 5.60 -2.13
C THR A 242 16.87 5.52 -3.43
N ILE A 243 16.49 6.31 -4.43
CA ILE A 243 17.20 6.44 -5.70
C ILE A 243 17.68 7.85 -5.89
N THR A 244 18.92 8.01 -6.35
CA THR A 244 19.49 9.30 -6.72
C THR A 244 19.17 9.70 -8.17
N ARG A 245 19.52 10.93 -8.53
CA ARG A 245 19.32 11.44 -9.90
C ARG A 245 20.07 10.66 -10.98
N ASP A 246 21.14 9.96 -10.64
CA ASP A 246 21.93 9.12 -11.54
C ASP A 246 21.49 7.64 -11.55
N SER A 247 20.28 7.35 -11.04
CA SER A 247 19.71 6.00 -10.96
C SER A 247 20.48 5.08 -9.99
N THR A 248 21.17 5.66 -9.01
CA THR A 248 21.96 4.92 -8.01
C THR A 248 21.12 4.60 -6.78
N VAL A 249 21.17 3.34 -6.35
CA VAL A 249 20.54 2.83 -5.13
C VAL A 249 21.30 3.31 -3.91
N ASN A 250 20.56 3.93 -2.98
CA ASN A 250 21.03 4.28 -1.66
C ASN A 250 20.18 3.57 -0.60
N LEU A 251 20.85 2.84 0.27
CA LEU A 251 20.31 2.16 1.44
C LEU A 251 20.70 2.93 2.69
N HIS A 252 19.70 3.31 3.47
CA HIS A 252 19.89 3.98 4.74
C HIS A 252 19.64 3.00 5.87
N GLY A 253 20.42 3.11 6.94
CA GLY A 253 20.16 2.36 8.17
C GLY A 253 18.93 2.93 8.87
N GLY A 254 18.05 2.06 9.36
CA GLY A 254 16.81 2.43 10.05
C GLY A 254 15.57 1.87 9.36
N ASP A 255 14.48 1.85 10.11
CA ASP A 255 13.20 1.35 9.65
C ASP A 255 12.47 2.38 8.77
N TRP A 256 11.52 1.90 7.98
CA TRP A 256 10.60 2.75 7.25
C TRP A 256 9.69 3.50 8.21
N ASP A 257 9.45 4.79 7.94
CA ASP A 257 8.47 5.56 8.72
C ASP A 257 7.04 5.01 8.58
N GLY A 258 6.34 4.92 9.71
CA GLY A 258 4.94 4.54 9.76
C GLY A 258 4.69 3.03 9.80
N PRO A 259 3.47 2.58 9.49
CA PRO A 259 3.04 1.20 9.77
C PRO A 259 3.50 0.17 8.71
N TYR A 260 4.04 0.64 7.58
CA TYR A 260 4.39 -0.18 6.42
C TYR A 260 5.90 -0.28 6.23
N SER A 261 6.36 -1.48 5.93
CA SER A 261 7.77 -1.79 5.68
C SER A 261 7.84 -2.89 4.62
N PRO A 262 8.38 -2.60 3.40
CA PRO A 262 8.74 -1.28 2.89
C PRO A 262 7.52 -0.35 2.71
N SER A 263 7.71 0.97 2.81
CA SER A 263 6.65 1.95 2.53
C SER A 263 6.66 2.38 1.06
N ILE A 264 5.55 2.11 0.36
CA ILE A 264 5.32 2.47 -1.04
C ILE A 264 5.34 3.99 -1.18
N ASP A 265 4.68 4.74 -0.29
CA ASP A 265 4.67 6.21 -0.32
C ASP A 265 6.08 6.80 -0.22
N GLN A 266 6.96 6.24 0.62
CA GLN A 266 8.34 6.73 0.75
C GLN A 266 9.19 6.41 -0.48
N VAL A 267 9.03 5.22 -1.06
CA VAL A 267 9.69 4.87 -2.33
C VAL A 267 9.22 5.79 -3.46
N MET A 268 7.91 6.01 -3.60
CA MET A 268 7.34 6.92 -4.59
C MET A 268 7.87 8.35 -4.42
N ASN A 269 7.80 8.90 -3.20
CA ASN A 269 8.27 10.26 -2.92
C ASN A 269 9.76 10.43 -3.20
N SER A 270 10.60 9.53 -2.69
CA SER A 270 12.05 9.63 -2.88
C SER A 270 12.43 9.48 -4.36
N THR A 271 11.73 8.63 -5.11
CA THR A 271 11.98 8.42 -6.53
C THR A 271 11.59 9.66 -7.34
N VAL A 272 10.39 10.23 -7.11
CA VAL A 272 9.94 11.43 -7.85
C VAL A 272 10.76 12.67 -7.52
N ASP A 273 11.22 12.82 -6.26
CA ASP A 273 12.08 13.94 -5.85
C ASP A 273 13.43 13.96 -6.57
N ASN A 274 13.95 12.79 -6.93
CA ASN A 274 15.25 12.65 -7.58
C ASN A 274 15.13 12.57 -9.11
N LEU A 275 14.13 11.88 -9.63
CA LEU A 275 14.03 11.58 -11.06
C LEU A 275 13.04 12.49 -11.82
N GLY A 276 12.12 13.16 -11.12
CA GLY A 276 11.07 13.97 -11.74
C GLY A 276 10.31 13.20 -12.81
N ALA A 277 10.22 13.76 -14.02
CA ALA A 277 9.52 13.14 -15.16
C ALA A 277 10.17 11.85 -15.71
N ARG A 278 11.28 11.36 -15.14
CA ARG A 278 11.88 10.05 -15.48
C ARG A 278 11.37 8.91 -14.60
N THR A 279 10.25 9.11 -13.92
CA THR A 279 9.60 8.06 -13.12
C THR A 279 8.09 8.08 -13.34
N GLY A 280 7.43 7.12 -12.72
CA GLY A 280 5.99 6.91 -12.65
C GLY A 280 5.72 5.84 -11.60
N ALA A 281 4.47 5.70 -11.17
CA ALA A 281 4.09 4.69 -10.20
C ALA A 281 2.90 3.86 -10.68
N ILE A 282 2.91 2.56 -10.35
CA ILE A 282 1.80 1.65 -10.59
C ILE A 282 1.44 0.95 -9.28
N LEU A 283 0.20 1.10 -8.85
CA LEU A 283 -0.32 0.50 -7.62
C LEU A 283 -1.20 -0.71 -7.96
N PHE A 284 -0.76 -1.89 -7.53
CA PHE A 284 -1.46 -3.16 -7.71
C PHE A 284 -2.28 -3.54 -6.48
N SER A 285 -3.00 -4.65 -6.58
CA SER A 285 -3.79 -5.27 -5.51
C SER A 285 -3.09 -5.20 -4.15
N GLY A 286 -3.82 -4.75 -3.15
CA GLY A 286 -3.31 -4.56 -1.80
C GLY A 286 -4.34 -4.05 -0.81
N MET A 287 -4.14 -4.38 0.45
CA MET A 287 -4.89 -3.84 1.58
C MET A 287 -4.28 -2.51 2.04
N GLY A 288 -5.09 -1.65 2.66
CA GLY A 288 -4.64 -0.39 3.23
C GLY A 288 -4.63 0.74 2.20
N ASN A 289 -3.75 1.72 2.41
CA ASN A 289 -3.71 2.97 1.64
C ASN A 289 -2.29 3.44 1.25
N ASP A 290 -1.29 2.56 1.32
CA ASP A 290 0.08 2.90 0.97
C ASP A 290 0.23 3.21 -0.52
N GLY A 291 0.89 4.33 -0.83
CA GLY A 291 0.99 4.91 -2.17
C GLY A 291 -0.03 6.04 -2.46
N ALA A 292 -1.12 6.15 -1.68
CA ALA A 292 -2.11 7.21 -1.88
C ALA A 292 -1.61 8.60 -1.41
N ILE A 293 -0.68 8.66 -0.45
CA ILE A 293 -0.18 9.94 0.08
C ILE A 293 0.79 10.61 -0.89
N ALA A 294 1.58 9.83 -1.63
CA ALA A 294 2.55 10.32 -2.61
C ALA A 294 1.89 10.76 -3.94
N GLY A 295 0.72 10.20 -4.27
CA GLY A 295 -0.02 10.46 -5.51
C GLY A 295 -0.18 11.95 -5.86
N PRO A 296 -0.71 12.81 -4.96
CA PRO A 296 -0.87 14.24 -5.21
C PRO A 296 0.41 14.95 -5.63
N LYS A 297 1.53 14.67 -4.95
CA LYS A 297 2.82 15.28 -5.28
C LYS A 297 3.32 14.84 -6.66
N MET A 298 3.19 13.56 -7.00
CA MET A 298 3.57 13.06 -8.32
C MET A 298 2.72 13.74 -9.40
N HIS A 299 1.42 13.85 -9.18
CA HIS A 299 0.50 14.51 -10.11
C HIS A 299 0.82 16.01 -10.30
N GLU A 300 1.12 16.74 -9.23
CA GLU A 300 1.55 18.15 -9.29
C GLU A 300 2.83 18.33 -10.12
N LEU A 301 3.72 17.34 -10.12
CA LEU A 301 4.95 17.32 -10.92
C LEU A 301 4.73 16.82 -12.36
N GLY A 302 3.48 16.52 -12.75
CA GLY A 302 3.13 15.97 -14.06
C GLY A 302 3.61 14.53 -14.25
N VAL A 303 3.81 13.80 -13.15
CA VAL A 303 4.28 12.42 -13.14
C VAL A 303 3.10 11.46 -13.01
N GLU A 304 3.15 10.41 -13.82
CA GLU A 304 2.09 9.41 -13.94
C GLU A 304 1.92 8.56 -12.66
N VAL A 305 0.67 8.36 -12.26
CA VAL A 305 0.28 7.42 -11.19
C VAL A 305 -0.86 6.56 -11.72
N TRP A 306 -0.64 5.26 -11.82
CA TRP A 306 -1.60 4.30 -12.35
C TRP A 306 -2.04 3.30 -11.28
N ALA A 307 -3.22 2.72 -11.45
CA ALA A 307 -3.76 1.78 -10.48
C ALA A 307 -4.44 0.57 -11.14
N GLN A 308 -4.30 -0.61 -10.56
CA GLN A 308 -5.02 -1.80 -10.99
C GLN A 308 -6.53 -1.64 -10.78
N THR A 309 -7.37 -2.03 -11.75
CA THR A 309 -8.84 -1.96 -11.62
C THR A 309 -9.36 -2.92 -10.55
N ALA A 310 -10.36 -2.46 -9.78
CA ALA A 310 -10.87 -3.18 -8.61
C ALA A 310 -11.39 -4.60 -8.93
N ASP A 311 -11.97 -4.81 -10.11
CA ASP A 311 -12.50 -6.09 -10.58
C ASP A 311 -11.41 -7.16 -10.84
N THR A 312 -10.16 -6.72 -11.00
CA THR A 312 -9.00 -7.62 -11.21
C THR A 312 -8.14 -7.77 -9.94
N CYS A 313 -8.41 -6.99 -8.89
CA CYS A 313 -7.70 -7.08 -7.62
C CYS A 313 -8.20 -8.24 -6.76
N ALA A 314 -7.29 -8.88 -6.02
CA ALA A 314 -7.71 -9.74 -4.91
C ALA A 314 -8.17 -8.91 -3.71
N ASN A 315 -7.54 -7.74 -3.51
CA ASN A 315 -7.97 -6.71 -2.58
C ASN A 315 -7.76 -5.34 -3.23
N SER A 316 -8.84 -4.57 -3.42
CA SER A 316 -8.81 -3.31 -4.14
C SER A 316 -8.56 -2.09 -3.25
N SER A 317 -8.48 -2.24 -1.93
CA SER A 317 -8.41 -1.12 -0.96
C SER A 317 -7.31 -0.12 -1.32
N MET A 318 -6.10 -0.61 -1.57
CA MET A 318 -4.94 0.26 -1.83
C MET A 318 -5.03 0.97 -3.20
N PRO A 319 -5.32 0.29 -4.33
CA PRO A 319 -5.65 0.95 -5.60
C PRO A 319 -6.82 1.93 -5.52
N ASP A 320 -7.88 1.60 -4.77
CA ASP A 320 -9.06 2.45 -4.62
C ASP A 320 -8.75 3.71 -3.80
N SER A 321 -7.95 3.58 -2.74
CA SER A 321 -7.48 4.72 -1.96
C SER A 321 -6.66 5.69 -2.82
N ALA A 322 -5.78 5.15 -3.66
CA ALA A 322 -5.04 5.97 -4.62
C ALA A 322 -5.97 6.67 -5.64
N ARG A 323 -6.96 5.95 -6.20
CA ARG A 323 -7.96 6.54 -7.10
C ARG A 323 -8.77 7.65 -6.44
N ALA A 324 -9.13 7.49 -5.16
CA ALA A 324 -9.93 8.46 -4.42
C ALA A 324 -9.25 9.83 -4.28
N THR A 325 -7.92 9.89 -4.40
CA THR A 325 -7.17 11.16 -4.44
C THR A 325 -7.47 12.00 -5.68
N GLY A 326 -8.04 11.42 -6.74
CA GLY A 326 -8.23 12.07 -8.04
C GLY A 326 -6.95 12.21 -8.86
N CYS A 327 -5.81 11.69 -8.38
CA CYS A 327 -4.50 11.85 -9.01
C CYS A 327 -4.10 10.67 -9.91
N VAL A 328 -4.86 9.57 -9.89
CA VAL A 328 -4.61 8.41 -10.76
C VAL A 328 -5.03 8.75 -12.19
N THR A 329 -4.08 8.71 -13.12
CA THR A 329 -4.27 9.10 -14.53
C THR A 329 -4.70 7.95 -15.44
N PHE A 330 -4.44 6.70 -15.03
CA PHE A 330 -4.87 5.51 -15.75
C PHE A 330 -5.21 4.36 -14.81
N SER A 331 -6.21 3.56 -15.17
CA SER A 331 -6.53 2.32 -14.48
C SER A 331 -6.78 1.20 -15.49
N GLY A 332 -6.18 0.03 -15.24
CA GLY A 332 -6.34 -1.15 -16.09
C GLY A 332 -6.14 -2.46 -15.33
N SER A 333 -6.38 -3.59 -16.00
CA SER A 333 -5.89 -4.89 -15.54
C SER A 333 -4.36 -4.92 -15.55
N PRO A 334 -3.69 -5.90 -14.93
CA PRO A 334 -2.24 -5.99 -15.00
C PRO A 334 -1.69 -5.99 -16.43
N ARG A 335 -2.32 -6.75 -17.34
CA ARG A 335 -1.99 -6.66 -18.77
C ARG A 335 -2.25 -5.28 -19.37
N GLY A 336 -3.39 -4.66 -19.08
CA GLY A 336 -3.72 -3.33 -19.61
C GLY A 336 -2.73 -2.25 -19.13
N LEU A 337 -2.23 -2.37 -17.89
CA LEU A 337 -1.16 -1.53 -17.35
C LEU A 337 0.16 -1.75 -18.11
N ALA A 338 0.49 -2.99 -18.48
CA ALA A 338 1.68 -3.29 -19.28
C ALA A 338 1.57 -2.70 -20.70
N GLU A 339 0.42 -2.88 -21.35
CA GLU A 339 0.13 -2.29 -22.68
C GLU A 339 0.27 -0.77 -22.65
N TYR A 340 -0.32 -0.13 -21.64
CA TYR A 340 -0.24 1.32 -21.47
C TYR A 340 1.18 1.80 -21.16
N LEU A 341 1.97 1.03 -20.40
CA LEU A 341 3.38 1.35 -20.16
C LEU A 341 4.20 1.38 -21.45
N VAL A 342 4.04 0.36 -22.30
CA VAL A 342 4.77 0.28 -23.58
C VAL A 342 4.46 1.50 -24.46
N GLU A 343 3.18 1.87 -24.58
CA GLU A 343 2.74 3.03 -25.36
C GLU A 343 3.19 4.37 -24.75
N HIS A 344 3.20 4.46 -23.42
CA HIS A 344 3.69 5.64 -22.72
C HIS A 344 5.18 5.86 -22.98
N ILE A 345 6.01 4.82 -22.82
CA ILE A 345 7.47 4.90 -23.07
C ILE A 345 7.75 5.23 -24.54
N LYS A 346 6.98 4.66 -25.47
CA LYS A 346 7.06 5.01 -26.89
C LYS A 346 6.83 6.50 -27.10
N SER A 347 5.71 7.03 -26.63
CA SER A 347 5.28 8.43 -26.81
C SER A 347 6.25 9.43 -26.18
N PHE A 348 6.78 9.11 -25.00
CA PHE A 348 7.70 9.98 -24.28
C PHE A 348 9.03 10.19 -25.02
N ARG A 349 9.59 9.12 -25.59
CA ARG A 349 10.84 9.20 -26.36
C ARG A 349 10.67 9.92 -27.69
N PHE A 350 9.53 9.75 -28.35
CA PHE A 350 9.21 10.53 -29.55
C PHE A 350 9.18 12.03 -29.27
N SER A 351 8.52 12.45 -28.19
CA SER A 351 8.42 13.85 -27.81
C SER A 351 9.81 14.45 -27.54
N LYS A 352 10.66 13.75 -26.79
CA LYS A 352 12.04 14.22 -26.54
C LYS A 352 12.93 14.29 -27.78
N ARG A 353 12.77 13.36 -28.74
CA ARG A 353 13.52 13.43 -30.01
C ARG A 353 13.07 14.60 -30.87
N ALA A 354 11.78 14.94 -30.85
CA ALA A 354 11.24 16.08 -31.58
C ALA A 354 11.68 17.43 -30.98
N GLU A 355 11.90 17.52 -29.67
CA GLU A 355 12.43 18.72 -29.00
C GLU A 355 13.94 18.93 -29.22
N GLN A 356 14.67 17.89 -29.63
CA GLN A 356 16.13 17.92 -29.86
C GLN A 356 16.52 18.14 -31.33
N GLN A 357 15.54 18.23 -32.24
CA GLN A 357 15.69 18.55 -33.66
C GLN A 357 15.18 19.96 -33.94
#